data_AF-A0A263CVH1-F1
#
_entry.id   AF-A0A263CVH1-F1
#
_cell.length_a   1.000
_cell.length_b   1.000
_cell.length_c   1.000
_cell.angle_alpha   90.00
_cell.angle_beta   90.00
_cell.angle_gamma   90.00
#
_symmetry.space_group_name_H-M   'P 1'
#
loop_
_entity.id
_entity.type
_entity.pdbx_description
1 polymer ?
#
loop_
_entity_poly.entity_id
_entity_poly.type
_entity_poly.pdbx_seq_one_letter_code
_entity_poly.pdbx_strand_id
1 'polypeptide(L)'
;MPSADDDDVNRRELLRLMSLTGSLLAVPVADVLDVERLAASTTGRPGSATLDEYASLNVHLWQVFAHSPAKRQALPLVRRHLSVLTDHLQQPQSAHNHRRLCGLVGDLFQLCGEICFDGNRYTDAAQCYALAASASKEAGAPDLWACALTRHAFIGVYERRFGQAAPLLDGATSVARRGDTSLPTRYWVAVVQAQTYAGLGKFDSCQRALEMAGRVTELNTPATSGWLRFTGSRLAEERGSCFVELGRPDLAEPALNEALARSLSVRRRGSVLTDLATVGARRGDAEQVVLYGGAAVDAARHTGSAGYVGRKLATLKPQLKPLLADKHVRNLDRQIATFTDPIDARSFP
;
A
#
# COMPACT_ATOMS: atom_id res chain seq x y z
N MET A 1 23.84 -24.65 17.17
CA MET A 1 24.44 -23.93 16.05
C MET A 1 23.84 -24.50 14.78
N PRO A 2 23.09 -23.74 13.97
CA PRO A 2 22.69 -24.19 12.65
C PRO A 2 23.94 -24.26 11.77
N SER A 3 24.13 -25.38 11.09
CA SER A 3 25.30 -25.68 10.26
C SER A 3 25.27 -24.89 8.94
N ALA A 4 26.44 -24.46 8.47
CA ALA A 4 26.64 -23.72 7.22
C ALA A 4 26.05 -24.41 5.95
N ASP A 5 25.71 -25.69 6.03
CA ASP A 5 25.03 -26.43 4.97
C ASP A 5 23.56 -25.99 4.77
N ASP A 6 22.87 -25.52 5.82
CA ASP A 6 21.44 -25.16 5.73
C ASP A 6 21.23 -23.81 5.01
N ASP A 7 22.23 -22.93 5.06
CA ASP A 7 22.26 -21.66 4.33
C ASP A 7 22.60 -21.85 2.83
N ASP A 8 23.47 -22.81 2.50
CA ASP A 8 23.84 -23.09 1.10
C ASP A 8 22.71 -23.81 0.34
N VAL A 9 21.92 -24.63 1.05
CA VAL A 9 20.71 -25.28 0.51
C VAL A 9 19.62 -24.25 0.21
N ASN A 10 19.38 -23.30 1.12
CA ASN A 10 18.44 -22.19 0.89
C ASN A 10 18.86 -21.28 -0.28
N ARG A 11 20.18 -21.03 -0.45
CA ARG A 11 20.71 -20.24 -1.57
C ARG A 11 20.51 -20.94 -2.91
N ARG A 12 20.72 -22.26 -2.98
CA ARG A 12 20.53 -23.05 -4.21
C ARG A 12 19.06 -23.24 -4.59
N GLU A 13 18.16 -23.41 -3.62
CA GLU A 13 16.72 -23.47 -3.91
C GLU A 13 16.18 -22.13 -4.39
N LEU A 14 16.64 -21.01 -3.81
CA LEU A 14 16.29 -19.66 -4.26
C LEU A 14 16.72 -19.43 -5.72
N LEU A 15 17.95 -19.83 -6.07
CA LEU A 15 18.47 -19.70 -7.44
C LEU A 15 17.73 -20.63 -8.43
N ARG A 16 17.29 -21.83 -7.99
CA ARG A 16 16.50 -22.75 -8.82
C ARG A 16 15.07 -22.25 -9.06
N LEU A 17 14.44 -21.64 -8.05
CA LEU A 17 13.12 -21.01 -8.19
C LEU A 17 13.13 -19.82 -9.13
N MET A 18 14.23 -19.04 -9.15
CA MET A 18 14.41 -17.93 -10.11
C MET A 18 14.67 -18.40 -11.55
N SER A 19 15.11 -19.65 -11.74
CA SER A 19 15.40 -20.22 -13.06
C SER A 19 14.18 -20.90 -13.71
N LEU A 20 13.19 -21.34 -12.92
CA LEU A 20 12.07 -22.15 -13.38
C LEU A 20 10.78 -21.37 -13.74
N THR A 21 10.80 -20.04 -13.65
CA THR A 21 9.71 -19.16 -14.16
C THR A 21 10.09 -18.44 -15.45
N GLY A 22 11.04 -19.00 -16.20
CA GLY A 22 11.45 -18.53 -17.52
C GLY A 22 10.49 -18.98 -18.62
N SER A 23 9.46 -18.17 -18.88
CA SER A 23 8.95 -17.93 -20.24
C SER A 23 7.89 -16.83 -20.23
N LEU A 24 8.33 -15.58 -20.14
CA LEU A 24 7.74 -14.43 -20.82
C LEU A 24 8.72 -13.25 -20.76
N LEU A 25 9.34 -12.99 -21.91
CA LEU A 25 10.23 -11.88 -22.28
C LEU A 25 11.58 -11.82 -21.56
N ALA A 26 12.58 -12.35 -22.27
CA ALA A 26 14.00 -12.15 -22.01
C ALA A 26 14.35 -10.65 -21.99
N VAL A 27 14.45 -10.10 -20.79
CA VAL A 27 15.44 -9.04 -20.50
C VAL A 27 16.71 -9.79 -20.12
N PRO A 28 17.89 -9.47 -20.67
CA PRO A 28 19.12 -10.17 -20.32
C PRO A 28 19.33 -10.06 -18.81
N VAL A 29 19.70 -11.18 -18.18
CA VAL A 29 20.17 -11.27 -16.78
C VAL A 29 21.57 -10.66 -16.68
N ALA A 30 21.75 -9.48 -17.26
CA ALA A 30 22.98 -8.72 -17.34
C ALA A 30 22.68 -7.27 -16.94
N ASP A 31 22.06 -7.09 -15.76
CA ASP A 31 22.26 -5.92 -14.90
C ASP A 31 21.68 -6.17 -13.49
N VAL A 32 21.91 -7.37 -12.95
CA VAL A 32 21.83 -7.52 -11.49
C VAL A 32 23.05 -6.75 -10.98
N LEU A 33 22.86 -5.43 -10.81
CA LEU A 33 23.73 -4.56 -10.03
C LEU A 33 24.19 -5.38 -8.83
N ASP A 34 25.47 -5.71 -8.83
CA ASP A 34 26.05 -6.67 -7.92
C ASP A 34 25.95 -6.10 -6.50
N VAL A 35 24.83 -6.39 -5.83
CA VAL A 35 24.51 -5.88 -4.48
C VAL A 35 25.59 -6.31 -3.49
N GLU A 36 26.27 -7.44 -3.75
CA GLU A 36 27.43 -7.88 -2.98
C GLU A 36 28.64 -6.98 -3.22
N ARG A 37 28.91 -6.57 -4.47
CA ARG A 37 29.97 -5.58 -4.81
C ARG A 37 29.69 -4.19 -4.23
N LEU A 38 28.44 -3.72 -4.28
CA LEU A 38 28.02 -2.43 -3.70
C LEU A 38 28.09 -2.43 -2.16
N ALA A 39 27.83 -3.58 -1.53
CA ALA A 39 28.01 -3.77 -0.10
C ALA A 39 29.49 -3.98 0.30
N ALA A 40 30.34 -4.45 -0.61
CA ALA A 40 31.77 -4.63 -0.38
C ALA A 40 32.58 -3.31 -0.52
N SER A 41 32.06 -2.31 -1.24
CA SER A 41 32.69 -0.99 -1.40
C SER A 41 32.26 0.02 -0.32
N THR A 42 32.37 -0.36 0.96
CA THR A 42 32.01 0.50 2.11
C THR A 42 33.15 1.41 2.59
N THR A 43 34.30 1.39 1.91
CA THR A 43 35.46 2.19 2.29
C THR A 43 35.53 3.50 1.52
N GLY A 44 35.16 4.59 2.18
CA GLY A 44 35.33 5.96 1.69
C GLY A 44 34.03 6.65 1.27
N ARG A 45 34.13 7.96 1.04
CA ARG A 45 33.00 8.82 0.69
C ARG A 45 32.47 8.46 -0.71
N PRO A 46 31.16 8.16 -0.88
CA PRO A 46 30.61 7.76 -2.16
C PRO A 46 30.66 8.93 -3.16
N GLY A 47 31.13 8.64 -4.38
CA GLY A 47 31.07 9.56 -5.51
C GLY A 47 29.65 9.67 -6.07
N SER A 48 29.43 10.61 -7.01
CA SER A 48 28.10 10.78 -7.64
C SER A 48 27.63 9.51 -8.34
N ALA A 49 28.51 8.85 -9.09
CA ALA A 49 28.17 7.61 -9.81
C ALA A 49 27.67 6.50 -8.86
N THR A 50 28.33 6.32 -7.71
CA THR A 50 27.89 5.35 -6.70
C THR A 50 26.51 5.71 -6.11
N LEU A 51 26.23 7.00 -5.89
CA LEU A 51 24.91 7.45 -5.44
C LEU A 51 23.83 7.24 -6.52
N ASP A 52 24.18 7.33 -7.80
CA ASP A 52 23.29 7.05 -8.93
C ASP A 52 23.00 5.53 -9.05
N GLU A 53 23.99 4.68 -8.78
CA GLU A 53 23.83 3.22 -8.68
C GLU A 53 22.91 2.83 -7.52
N TYR A 54 23.08 3.44 -6.34
CA TYR A 54 22.16 3.25 -5.21
C TYR A 54 20.73 3.71 -5.53
N ALA A 55 20.56 4.84 -6.23
CA ALA A 55 19.25 5.27 -6.69
C ALA A 55 18.60 4.26 -7.64
N SER A 56 19.39 3.69 -8.55
CA SER A 56 18.94 2.67 -9.49
C SER A 56 18.53 1.38 -8.77
N LEU A 57 19.27 0.99 -7.73
CA LEU A 57 18.93 -0.16 -6.89
C LEU A 57 17.61 0.06 -6.12
N ASN A 58 17.36 1.26 -5.58
CA ASN A 58 16.06 1.58 -4.98
C ASN A 58 14.91 1.37 -5.96
N VAL A 59 15.03 1.89 -7.19
CA VAL A 59 14.02 1.73 -8.25
C VAL A 59 13.78 0.25 -8.53
N HIS A 60 14.86 -0.54 -8.67
CA HIS A 60 14.76 -1.97 -8.89
C HIS A 60 14.04 -2.70 -7.74
N LEU A 61 14.37 -2.38 -6.48
CA LEU A 61 13.72 -2.98 -5.32
C LEU A 61 12.21 -2.69 -5.26
N TRP A 62 11.80 -1.48 -5.66
CA TRP A 62 10.37 -1.17 -5.82
C TRP A 62 9.70 -1.98 -6.93
N GLN A 63 10.39 -2.22 -8.06
CA GLN A 63 9.88 -3.07 -9.12
C GLN A 63 9.74 -4.52 -8.66
N VAL A 64 10.73 -5.07 -7.95
CA VAL A 64 10.66 -6.40 -7.34
C VAL A 64 9.48 -6.48 -6.37
N PHE A 65 9.31 -5.48 -5.49
CA PHE A 65 8.15 -5.42 -4.61
C PHE A 65 6.84 -5.37 -5.38
N ALA A 66 6.73 -4.55 -6.43
CA ALA A 66 5.49 -4.42 -7.20
C ALA A 66 5.06 -5.75 -7.85
N HIS A 67 6.01 -6.52 -8.40
CA HIS A 67 5.74 -7.74 -9.18
C HIS A 67 5.80 -9.04 -8.37
N SER A 68 6.41 -9.05 -7.18
CA SER A 68 6.51 -10.27 -6.38
C SER A 68 5.16 -10.67 -5.76
N PRO A 69 4.72 -11.93 -5.85
CA PRO A 69 3.55 -12.42 -5.11
C PRO A 69 3.82 -12.50 -3.60
N ALA A 70 5.08 -12.72 -3.20
CA ALA A 70 5.53 -12.82 -1.83
C ALA A 70 6.35 -11.58 -1.43
N LYS A 71 5.66 -10.46 -1.19
CA LYS A 71 6.26 -9.13 -0.91
C LYS A 71 7.35 -9.15 0.17
N ARG A 72 7.22 -10.04 1.17
CA ARG A 72 8.18 -10.20 2.27
C ARG A 72 9.57 -10.67 1.83
N GLN A 73 9.69 -11.32 0.67
CA GLN A 73 10.97 -11.80 0.15
C GLN A 73 11.94 -10.68 -0.24
N ALA A 74 11.43 -9.47 -0.52
CA ALA A 74 12.29 -8.32 -0.81
C ALA A 74 12.95 -7.73 0.46
N LEU A 75 12.43 -8.02 1.65
CA LEU A 75 12.83 -7.35 2.89
C LEU A 75 14.31 -7.54 3.26
N PRO A 76 14.93 -8.73 3.14
CA PRO A 76 16.34 -8.90 3.47
C PRO A 76 17.25 -8.02 2.61
N LEU A 77 16.99 -7.93 1.30
CA LEU A 77 17.77 -7.07 0.40
C LEU A 77 17.55 -5.58 0.68
N VAL A 78 16.30 -5.17 0.95
CA VAL A 78 16.00 -3.78 1.36
C VAL A 78 16.76 -3.42 2.63
N ARG A 79 16.80 -4.31 3.63
CA ARG A 79 17.52 -4.08 4.89
C ARG A 79 19.03 -4.01 4.70
N ARG A 80 19.60 -4.89 3.89
CA ARG A 80 21.03 -4.85 3.55
C ARG A 80 21.39 -3.53 2.86
N HIS A 81 20.58 -3.11 1.89
CA HIS A 81 20.84 -1.84 1.20
C HIS A 81 20.67 -0.62 2.13
N LEU A 82 19.64 -0.62 2.99
CA LEU A 82 19.48 0.40 4.03
C LEU A 82 20.72 0.48 4.93
N SER A 83 21.28 -0.66 5.38
CA SER A 83 22.48 -0.70 6.21
C SER A 83 23.65 0.02 5.52
N VAL A 84 23.91 -0.29 4.25
CA VAL A 84 24.99 0.35 3.47
C VAL A 84 24.79 1.87 3.40
N LEU A 85 23.57 2.34 3.13
CA LEU A 85 23.28 3.78 3.06
C LEU A 85 23.40 4.46 4.43
N THR A 86 22.99 3.80 5.51
CA THR A 86 23.12 4.33 6.87
C THR A 86 24.57 4.36 7.34
N ASP A 87 25.38 3.38 6.95
CA ASP A 87 26.82 3.38 7.26
C ASP A 87 27.52 4.57 6.58
N HIS A 88 27.15 4.89 5.34
CA HIS A 88 27.62 6.11 4.67
C HIS A 88 27.18 7.40 5.37
N LEU A 89 25.97 7.45 5.92
CA LEU A 89 25.48 8.61 6.70
C LEU A 89 26.21 8.78 8.04
N GLN A 90 26.82 7.73 8.59
CA GLN A 90 27.65 7.82 9.80
C GLN A 90 29.06 8.36 9.55
N GLN A 91 29.49 8.43 8.28
CA GLN A 91 30.79 8.98 7.88
C GLN A 91 30.68 10.46 7.51
N PRO A 92 31.78 11.24 7.56
CA PRO A 92 31.79 12.63 7.08
C PRO A 92 31.36 12.74 5.61
N GLN A 93 30.27 13.47 5.35
CA GLN A 93 29.75 13.74 4.01
C GLN A 93 29.79 15.25 3.70
N SER A 94 29.88 15.60 2.42
CA SER A 94 29.44 16.96 2.03
C SER A 94 27.94 17.11 2.24
N ALA A 95 27.47 18.34 2.46
CA ALA A 95 26.05 18.65 2.53
C ALA A 95 25.24 18.12 1.32
N HIS A 96 25.80 18.15 0.10
CA HIS A 96 25.14 17.60 -1.09
C HIS A 96 24.93 16.08 -1.00
N ASN A 97 26.02 15.31 -0.81
CA ASN A 97 25.94 13.85 -0.65
C ASN A 97 25.06 13.43 0.53
N HIS A 98 25.15 14.14 1.66
CA HIS A 98 24.31 13.88 2.84
C HIS A 98 22.82 13.96 2.48
N ARG A 99 22.38 15.04 1.82
CA ARG A 99 20.99 15.19 1.38
C ARG A 99 20.57 14.09 0.39
N ARG A 100 21.45 13.72 -0.56
CA ARG A 100 21.18 12.63 -1.50
C ARG A 100 21.00 11.29 -0.79
N LEU A 101 21.89 10.95 0.14
CA LEU A 101 21.80 9.74 0.96
C LEU A 101 20.52 9.73 1.81
N CYS A 102 20.17 10.83 2.45
CA CYS A 102 18.91 10.96 3.18
C CYS A 102 17.69 10.72 2.28
N GLY A 103 17.72 11.17 1.02
CA GLY A 103 16.68 10.90 0.03
C GLY A 103 16.55 9.41 -0.28
N LEU A 104 17.68 8.73 -0.52
CA LEU A 104 17.71 7.29 -0.79
C LEU A 104 17.25 6.45 0.40
N VAL A 105 17.66 6.83 1.61
CA VAL A 105 17.22 6.19 2.86
C VAL A 105 15.73 6.43 3.11
N GLY A 106 15.25 7.65 2.87
CA GLY A 106 13.84 8.00 2.99
C GLY A 106 12.95 7.17 2.05
N ASP A 107 13.42 6.95 0.83
CA ASP A 107 12.77 6.09 -0.16
C ASP A 107 12.71 4.62 0.29
N LEU A 108 13.84 4.02 0.70
CA LEU A 108 13.86 2.62 1.16
C LEU A 108 13.07 2.39 2.45
N PHE A 109 13.03 3.35 3.37
CA PHE A 109 12.18 3.22 4.54
C PHE A 109 10.69 3.20 4.17
N GLN A 110 10.27 3.92 3.11
CA GLN A 110 8.90 3.78 2.61
C GLN A 110 8.65 2.40 2.03
N LEU A 111 9.60 1.83 1.29
CA LEU A 111 9.50 0.46 0.79
C LEU A 111 9.41 -0.57 1.93
N CYS A 112 10.27 -0.45 2.95
CA CYS A 112 10.23 -1.28 4.14
C CYS A 112 8.88 -1.18 4.85
N GLY A 113 8.34 0.04 4.97
CA GLY A 113 7.02 0.29 5.54
C GLY A 113 5.89 -0.39 4.76
N GLU A 114 5.91 -0.35 3.42
CA GLU A 114 4.91 -1.02 2.58
C GLU A 114 4.97 -2.54 2.75
N ILE A 115 6.17 -3.13 2.80
CA ILE A 115 6.35 -4.56 3.05
C ILE A 115 5.78 -4.96 4.42
N CYS A 116 6.06 -4.16 5.46
CA CYS A 116 5.51 -4.38 6.80
C CYS A 116 3.98 -4.22 6.82
N PHE A 117 3.45 -3.19 6.15
CA PHE A 117 2.01 -2.93 6.06
C PHE A 117 1.26 -4.08 5.39
N ASP A 118 1.74 -4.56 4.23
CA ASP A 118 1.17 -5.71 3.54
C ASP A 118 1.28 -6.99 4.38
N GLY A 119 2.31 -7.07 5.23
CA GLY A 119 2.49 -8.13 6.21
C GLY A 119 1.66 -8.00 7.49
N ASN A 120 0.73 -7.03 7.61
CA ASN A 120 -0.05 -6.71 8.81
C ASN A 120 0.79 -6.31 10.05
N ARG A 121 2.03 -5.85 9.84
CA ARG A 121 2.93 -5.37 10.89
C ARG A 121 2.84 -3.84 10.99
N TYR A 122 1.71 -3.33 11.46
CA TYR A 122 1.40 -1.89 11.43
C TYR A 122 2.31 -1.04 12.31
N THR A 123 2.73 -1.55 13.48
CA THR A 123 3.70 -0.86 14.34
C THR A 123 5.04 -0.66 13.63
N ASP A 124 5.56 -1.72 12.99
CA ASP A 124 6.82 -1.64 12.24
C ASP A 124 6.69 -0.74 11.02
N ALA A 125 5.54 -0.78 10.32
CA ALA A 125 5.26 0.11 9.20
C ALA A 125 5.26 1.58 9.65
N ALA A 126 4.62 1.91 10.78
CA ALA A 126 4.59 3.26 11.34
C ALA A 126 6.00 3.77 11.67
N GLN A 127 6.84 2.93 12.28
CA GLN A 127 8.24 3.27 12.55
C GLN A 127 9.02 3.55 11.26
N CYS A 128 8.86 2.71 10.25
CA CYS A 128 9.50 2.91 8.95
C CYS A 128 9.04 4.22 8.29
N TYR A 129 7.75 4.53 8.29
CA TYR A 129 7.25 5.78 7.72
C TYR A 129 7.68 7.02 8.52
N ALA A 130 7.84 6.93 9.84
CA ALA A 130 8.39 8.01 10.65
C ALA A 130 9.86 8.28 10.31
N LEU A 131 10.69 7.23 10.19
CA LEU A 131 12.09 7.35 9.76
C LEU A 131 12.18 7.90 8.33
N ALA A 132 11.33 7.43 7.43
CA ALA A 132 11.23 7.96 6.07
C ALA A 132 10.91 9.46 6.05
N ALA A 133 9.96 9.91 6.87
CA ALA A 133 9.59 11.32 6.96
C ALA A 133 10.76 12.19 7.45
N SER A 134 11.48 11.74 8.49
CA SER A 134 12.66 12.44 9.01
C SER A 134 13.78 12.53 7.96
N ALA A 135 14.10 11.41 7.30
CA ALA A 135 15.13 11.38 6.26
C ALA A 135 14.74 12.24 5.04
N SER A 136 13.48 12.20 4.62
CA SER A 136 12.99 13.02 3.49
C SER A 136 13.00 14.51 3.80
N LYS A 137 12.71 14.89 5.05
CA LYS A 137 12.84 16.28 5.51
C LYS A 137 14.29 16.75 5.45
N GLU A 138 15.22 15.95 5.95
CA GLU A 138 16.67 16.24 5.92
C GLU A 138 17.20 16.33 4.48
N ALA A 139 16.68 15.48 3.58
CA ALA A 139 17.00 15.52 2.16
C ALA A 139 16.51 16.80 1.46
N GLY A 140 15.57 17.55 2.07
CA GLY A 140 14.88 18.64 1.39
C GLY A 140 13.96 18.16 0.27
N ALA A 141 13.39 16.95 0.40
CA ALA A 141 12.56 16.30 -0.61
C ALA A 141 11.07 16.35 -0.22
N PRO A 142 10.33 17.43 -0.55
CA PRO A 142 8.96 17.65 -0.10
C PRO A 142 7.99 16.54 -0.54
N ASP A 143 8.06 16.08 -1.80
CA ASP A 143 7.16 15.03 -2.27
C ASP A 143 7.39 13.70 -1.56
N LEU A 144 8.65 13.30 -1.40
CA LEU A 144 9.02 12.10 -0.66
C LEU A 144 8.55 12.17 0.80
N TRP A 145 8.69 13.35 1.43
CA TRP A 145 8.27 13.59 2.81
C TRP A 145 6.74 13.55 2.96
N ALA A 146 6.00 14.26 2.09
CA ALA A 146 4.54 14.24 2.09
C ALA A 146 4.00 12.82 1.88
N CYS A 147 4.65 12.04 1.00
CA CYS A 147 4.34 10.63 0.80
C CYS A 147 4.52 9.81 2.08
N ALA A 148 5.64 9.96 2.79
CA ALA A 148 5.89 9.24 4.05
C ALA A 148 4.84 9.58 5.12
N LEU A 149 4.48 10.85 5.27
CA LEU A 149 3.42 11.29 6.19
C LEU A 149 2.06 10.70 5.81
N THR A 150 1.75 10.68 4.51
CA THR A 150 0.48 10.13 3.99
C THR A 150 0.37 8.63 4.28
N ARG A 151 1.44 7.85 4.07
CA ARG A 151 1.47 6.42 4.43
C ARG A 151 1.30 6.19 5.93
N HIS A 152 1.97 7.00 6.74
CA HIS A 152 1.83 6.92 8.20
C HIS A 152 0.37 7.18 8.61
N ALA A 153 -0.25 8.24 8.09
CA ALA A 153 -1.65 8.53 8.36
C ALA A 153 -2.59 7.42 7.87
N PHE A 154 -2.26 6.78 6.75
CA PHE A 154 -3.06 5.69 6.19
C PHE A 154 -3.17 4.48 7.12
N ILE A 155 -2.20 4.24 8.01
CA ILE A 155 -2.32 3.24 9.09
C ILE A 155 -3.51 3.60 10.00
N GLY A 156 -3.63 4.87 10.40
CA GLY A 156 -4.74 5.36 11.19
C GLY A 156 -6.08 5.24 10.46
N VAL A 157 -6.13 5.49 9.16
CA VAL A 157 -7.33 5.25 8.34
C VAL A 157 -7.72 3.78 8.35
N TYR A 158 -6.74 2.89 8.15
CA TYR A 158 -6.96 1.44 8.12
C TYR A 158 -7.47 0.90 9.46
N GLU A 159 -6.96 1.42 10.58
CA GLU A 159 -7.39 1.05 11.93
C GLU A 159 -8.57 1.89 12.44
N ARG A 160 -9.20 2.70 11.57
CA ARG A 160 -10.34 3.57 11.89
C ARG A 160 -10.06 4.61 12.98
N ARG A 161 -8.78 4.95 13.20
CA ARG A 161 -8.30 6.02 14.09
C ARG A 161 -8.24 7.36 13.34
N PHE A 162 -9.35 7.77 12.72
CA PHE A 162 -9.40 8.91 11.80
C PHE A 162 -8.97 10.24 12.44
N GLY A 163 -9.31 10.44 13.72
CA GLY A 163 -8.87 11.63 14.48
C GLY A 163 -7.36 11.75 14.63
N GLN A 164 -6.63 10.62 14.66
CA GLN A 164 -5.16 10.60 14.72
C GLN A 164 -4.54 10.77 13.32
N ALA A 165 -5.22 10.30 12.28
CA ALA A 165 -4.76 10.43 10.89
C ALA A 165 -4.84 11.88 10.37
N ALA A 166 -5.88 12.63 10.76
CA ALA A 166 -6.14 13.97 10.23
C ALA A 166 -4.96 14.97 10.42
N PRO A 167 -4.37 15.14 11.62
CA PRO A 167 -3.24 16.06 11.80
C PRO A 167 -2.00 15.69 10.98
N LEU A 168 -1.73 14.39 10.80
CA LEU A 168 -0.63 13.93 9.95
C LEU A 168 -0.86 14.29 8.48
N LEU A 169 -2.11 14.20 8.00
CA LEU A 169 -2.48 14.59 6.64
C LEU A 169 -2.46 16.10 6.44
N ASP A 170 -2.82 16.89 7.45
CA ASP A 170 -2.67 18.36 7.38
C ASP A 170 -1.20 18.76 7.22
N GLY A 171 -0.30 18.07 7.96
CA GLY A 171 1.14 18.17 7.76
C GLY A 171 1.57 17.75 6.34
N ALA A 172 1.08 16.62 5.84
CA ALA A 172 1.37 16.14 4.49
C ALA A 172 0.91 17.14 3.42
N THR A 173 -0.27 17.76 3.56
CA THR A 173 -0.76 18.81 2.66
C THR A 173 0.16 20.02 2.68
N SER A 174 0.56 20.50 3.86
CA SER A 174 1.48 21.64 3.98
C SER A 174 2.83 21.35 3.32
N VAL A 175 3.32 20.11 3.42
CA VAL A 175 4.57 19.70 2.79
C VAL A 175 4.41 19.62 1.27
N ALA A 176 3.35 18.97 0.78
CA ALA A 176 3.09 18.76 -0.65
C ALA A 176 2.92 20.06 -1.45
N ARG A 177 2.48 21.16 -0.80
CA ARG A 177 2.43 22.49 -1.44
C ARG A 177 3.79 23.03 -1.88
N ARG A 178 4.88 22.53 -1.30
CA ARG A 178 6.26 22.88 -1.66
C ARG A 178 6.87 21.91 -2.67
N GLY A 179 6.14 20.86 -3.05
CA GLY A 179 6.58 19.82 -3.97
C GLY A 179 6.42 20.19 -5.44
N ASP A 180 6.86 19.27 -6.29
CA ASP A 180 6.75 19.39 -7.73
C ASP A 180 5.29 19.32 -8.17
N THR A 181 4.83 20.37 -8.86
CA THR A 181 3.45 20.47 -9.31
C THR A 181 3.07 19.50 -10.42
N SER A 182 4.04 18.86 -11.06
CA SER A 182 3.84 17.82 -12.09
C SER A 182 3.63 16.43 -11.47
N LEU A 183 3.94 16.24 -10.18
CA LEU A 183 3.78 14.98 -9.49
C LEU A 183 2.38 14.81 -8.87
N PRO A 184 1.88 13.57 -8.75
CA PRO A 184 0.55 13.31 -8.20
C PRO A 184 0.48 13.39 -6.66
N THR A 185 1.55 13.79 -5.97
CA THR A 185 1.67 13.77 -4.50
C THR A 185 0.48 14.43 -3.79
N ARG A 186 0.16 15.68 -4.16
CA ARG A 186 -0.94 16.44 -3.51
C ARG A 186 -2.30 15.79 -3.70
N TYR A 187 -2.52 15.13 -4.84
CA TYR A 187 -3.78 14.46 -5.15
C TYR A 187 -3.90 13.14 -4.39
N TRP A 188 -2.77 12.46 -4.16
CA TRP A 188 -2.74 11.31 -3.28
C TRP A 188 -2.99 11.69 -1.81
N VAL A 189 -2.39 12.77 -1.32
CA VAL A 189 -2.73 13.31 0.02
C VAL A 189 -4.24 13.56 0.11
N ALA A 190 -4.82 14.20 -0.90
CA ALA A 190 -6.24 14.53 -0.94
C ALA A 190 -7.15 13.29 -0.91
N VAL A 191 -6.82 12.20 -1.60
CA VAL A 191 -7.66 10.99 -1.56
C VAL A 191 -7.63 10.31 -0.19
N VAL A 192 -6.52 10.37 0.54
CA VAL A 192 -6.43 9.84 1.91
C VAL A 192 -7.11 10.79 2.92
N GLN A 193 -7.07 12.11 2.68
CA GLN A 193 -7.89 13.08 3.42
C GLN A 193 -9.38 12.81 3.24
N ALA A 194 -9.84 12.53 2.01
CA ALA A 194 -11.23 12.19 1.75
C ALA A 194 -11.70 11.00 2.60
N GLN A 195 -10.92 9.92 2.66
CA GLN A 195 -11.23 8.75 3.50
C GLN A 195 -11.27 9.09 4.98
N THR A 196 -10.34 9.91 5.43
CA THR A 196 -10.27 10.36 6.82
C THR A 196 -11.48 11.22 7.19
N TYR A 197 -11.87 12.16 6.32
CA TYR A 197 -13.05 13.00 6.52
C TYR A 197 -14.34 12.20 6.44
N ALA A 198 -14.42 11.19 5.56
CA ALA A 198 -15.54 10.27 5.51
C ALA A 198 -15.73 9.54 6.84
N GLY A 199 -14.65 8.97 7.38
CA GLY A 199 -14.66 8.29 8.69
C GLY A 199 -14.95 9.22 9.88
N LEU A 200 -14.72 10.53 9.73
CA LEU A 200 -15.11 11.55 10.71
C LEU A 200 -16.53 12.10 10.50
N GLY A 201 -17.28 11.61 9.51
CA GLY A 201 -18.63 12.10 9.18
C GLY A 201 -18.64 13.48 8.52
N LYS A 202 -17.49 13.99 8.05
CA LYS A 202 -17.35 15.33 7.47
C LYS A 202 -17.61 15.30 5.96
N PHE A 203 -18.89 15.22 5.57
CA PHE A 203 -19.33 15.08 4.18
C PHE A 203 -18.72 16.14 3.24
N ASP A 204 -18.89 17.43 3.52
CA ASP A 204 -18.41 18.50 2.63
C ASP A 204 -16.89 18.50 2.46
N SER A 205 -16.15 18.22 3.54
CA SER A 205 -14.69 18.13 3.49
C SER A 205 -14.23 16.90 2.71
N CYS A 206 -14.94 15.77 2.87
CA CYS A 206 -14.69 14.58 2.07
C CYS A 206 -14.89 14.86 0.58
N GLN A 207 -16.00 15.49 0.21
CA GLN A 207 -16.31 15.80 -1.19
C GLN A 207 -15.27 16.73 -1.81
N ARG A 208 -14.91 17.84 -1.14
CA ARG A 208 -13.84 18.74 -1.60
C ARG A 208 -12.50 18.02 -1.78
N ALA A 209 -12.16 17.10 -0.88
CA ALA A 209 -10.94 16.32 -0.97
C ALA A 209 -10.97 15.32 -2.15
N LEU A 210 -12.12 14.70 -2.44
CA LEU A 210 -12.33 13.85 -3.62
C LEU A 210 -12.25 14.65 -4.93
N GLU A 211 -12.81 15.85 -4.97
CA GLU A 211 -12.71 16.77 -6.10
C GLU A 211 -11.24 17.14 -6.35
N MET A 212 -10.50 17.52 -5.30
CA MET A 212 -9.06 17.78 -5.40
C MET A 212 -8.30 16.56 -5.91
N ALA A 213 -8.55 15.36 -5.36
CA ALA A 213 -7.92 14.13 -5.80
C ALA A 213 -8.21 13.82 -7.28
N GLY A 214 -9.43 14.14 -7.74
CA GLY A 214 -9.87 13.96 -9.13
C GLY A 214 -9.00 14.72 -10.15
N ARG A 215 -8.45 15.86 -9.75
CA ARG A 215 -7.59 16.71 -10.60
C ARG A 215 -6.26 16.06 -10.98
N VAL A 216 -5.93 14.88 -10.45
CA VAL A 216 -4.79 14.08 -10.94
C VAL A 216 -4.91 13.74 -12.44
N THR A 217 -6.13 13.67 -12.98
CA THR A 217 -6.35 13.41 -14.41
C THR A 217 -5.96 14.58 -15.31
N GLU A 218 -5.74 15.76 -14.74
CA GLU A 218 -5.22 16.95 -15.45
C GLU A 218 -3.70 16.86 -15.68
N LEU A 219 -3.00 15.92 -15.03
CA LEU A 219 -1.56 15.73 -15.24
C LEU A 219 -1.29 15.00 -16.56
N ASN A 220 -0.47 15.61 -17.41
CA ASN A 220 0.08 14.95 -18.60
C ASN A 220 1.06 13.86 -18.15
N THR A 221 0.69 12.59 -18.38
CA THR A 221 1.46 11.39 -17.99
C THR A 221 2.14 11.52 -16.63
N PRO A 222 1.41 11.35 -15.50
CA PRO A 222 2.00 11.54 -14.19
C PRO A 222 3.22 10.65 -14.02
N ALA A 223 4.38 11.24 -13.79
CA ALA A 223 5.60 10.50 -13.48
C ALA A 223 5.36 9.72 -12.19
N THR A 224 5.27 8.39 -12.30
CA THR A 224 5.15 7.52 -11.14
C THR A 224 6.53 7.02 -10.75
N SER A 225 6.89 7.16 -9.48
CA SER A 225 8.04 6.50 -8.89
C SER A 225 7.59 5.28 -8.09
N GLY A 226 8.54 4.49 -7.58
CA GLY A 226 8.22 3.39 -6.67
C GLY A 226 7.43 3.86 -5.43
N TRP A 227 7.88 4.96 -4.82
CA TRP A 227 7.27 5.56 -3.64
C TRP A 227 6.03 6.43 -3.94
N LEU A 228 5.76 6.83 -5.19
CA LEU A 228 4.57 7.60 -5.57
C LEU A 228 3.87 6.98 -6.78
N ARG A 229 2.81 6.21 -6.51
CA ARG A 229 2.11 5.34 -7.49
C ARG A 229 0.67 5.74 -7.76
N PHE A 230 0.25 6.93 -7.36
CA PHE A 230 -1.13 7.39 -7.54
C PHE A 230 -1.36 7.91 -8.97
N THR A 231 -2.30 7.32 -9.70
CA THR A 231 -2.55 7.60 -11.13
C THR A 231 -4.00 7.96 -11.45
N GLY A 232 -4.86 8.13 -10.44
CA GLY A 232 -6.30 8.35 -10.63
C GLY A 232 -7.12 7.10 -10.95
N SER A 233 -6.48 5.99 -11.33
CA SER A 233 -7.15 4.72 -11.68
C SER A 233 -8.02 4.10 -10.58
N ARG A 234 -7.92 4.60 -9.34
CA ARG A 234 -8.69 4.16 -8.17
C ARG A 234 -9.77 5.14 -7.73
N LEU A 235 -9.90 6.31 -8.36
CA LEU A 235 -10.76 7.39 -7.88
C LEU A 235 -12.22 6.98 -7.66
N ALA A 236 -12.80 6.20 -8.58
CA ALA A 236 -14.18 5.71 -8.44
C ALA A 236 -14.35 4.78 -7.22
N GLU A 237 -13.36 3.90 -6.97
CA GLU A 237 -13.36 3.01 -5.79
C GLU A 237 -13.26 3.81 -4.49
N GLU A 238 -12.34 4.78 -4.44
CA GLU A 238 -12.12 5.60 -3.24
C GLU A 238 -13.35 6.50 -2.97
N ARG A 239 -13.96 7.07 -4.02
CA ARG A 239 -15.21 7.85 -3.92
C ARG A 239 -16.35 6.99 -3.37
N GLY A 240 -16.58 5.82 -3.95
CA GLY A 240 -17.60 4.87 -3.51
C GLY A 240 -17.41 4.47 -2.04
N SER A 241 -16.18 4.10 -1.68
CA SER A 241 -15.82 3.72 -0.30
C SER A 241 -16.09 4.86 0.69
N CYS A 242 -15.73 6.10 0.35
CA CYS A 242 -16.01 7.26 1.19
C CYS A 242 -17.51 7.46 1.42
N PHE A 243 -18.34 7.32 0.37
CA PHE A 243 -19.79 7.47 0.50
C PHE A 243 -20.44 6.31 1.27
N VAL A 244 -19.91 5.10 1.20
CA VAL A 244 -20.34 3.99 2.07
C VAL A 244 -20.07 4.30 3.55
N GLU A 245 -18.87 4.81 3.85
CA GLU A 245 -18.49 5.21 5.21
C GLU A 245 -19.40 6.33 5.74
N LEU A 246 -19.73 7.31 4.88
CA LEU A 246 -20.66 8.42 5.17
C LEU A 246 -22.14 8.02 5.22
N GLY A 247 -22.49 6.77 4.93
CA GLY A 247 -23.87 6.30 4.91
C GLY A 247 -24.72 6.93 3.80
N ARG A 248 -24.11 7.22 2.64
CA ARG A 248 -24.75 7.82 1.45
C ARG A 248 -24.89 6.79 0.33
N PRO A 249 -25.83 5.83 0.44
CA PRO A 249 -26.01 4.77 -0.56
C PRO A 249 -26.38 5.32 -1.94
N ASP A 250 -27.07 6.47 -1.99
CA ASP A 250 -27.43 7.21 -3.20
C ASP A 250 -26.21 7.68 -4.01
N LEU A 251 -25.11 8.04 -3.34
CA LEU A 251 -23.87 8.46 -3.98
C LEU A 251 -22.86 7.31 -4.15
N ALA A 252 -22.87 6.37 -3.21
CA ALA A 252 -21.93 5.25 -3.18
C ALA A 252 -22.14 4.30 -4.37
N GLU A 253 -23.36 3.85 -4.61
CA GLU A 253 -23.64 2.83 -5.62
C GLU A 253 -23.26 3.25 -7.05
N PRO A 254 -23.62 4.46 -7.53
CA PRO A 254 -23.17 4.91 -8.85
C PRO A 254 -21.64 4.92 -9.00
N ALA A 255 -20.91 5.40 -7.97
CA ALA A 255 -19.45 5.45 -8.00
C ALA A 255 -18.80 4.06 -7.96
N LEU A 256 -19.38 3.12 -7.20
CA LEU A 256 -18.93 1.73 -7.14
C LEU A 256 -19.21 0.98 -8.45
N ASN A 257 -20.35 1.25 -9.10
CA ASN A 257 -20.66 0.69 -10.42
C ASN A 257 -19.74 1.25 -11.51
N GLU A 258 -19.41 2.54 -11.47
CA GLU A 258 -18.38 3.14 -12.33
C GLU A 258 -17.03 2.41 -12.15
N ALA A 259 -16.66 2.08 -10.91
CA ALA A 259 -15.45 1.31 -10.64
C ALA A 259 -15.52 -0.12 -11.23
N LEU A 260 -16.65 -0.81 -11.10
CA LEU A 260 -16.84 -2.18 -11.63
C LEU A 260 -16.82 -2.27 -13.16
N ALA A 261 -17.15 -1.18 -13.85
CA ALA A 261 -17.07 -1.08 -15.31
C ALA A 261 -15.62 -1.12 -15.83
N ARG A 262 -14.62 -0.92 -14.94
CA ARG A 262 -13.21 -1.03 -15.27
C ARG A 262 -12.67 -2.43 -15.01
N SER A 263 -11.55 -2.75 -15.66
CA SER A 263 -10.79 -3.96 -15.32
C SER A 263 -10.14 -3.79 -13.94
N LEU A 264 -10.52 -4.65 -13.00
CA LEU A 264 -10.03 -4.66 -11.63
C LEU A 264 -9.37 -5.99 -11.33
N SER A 265 -8.31 -5.97 -10.52
CA SER A 265 -7.81 -7.20 -9.92
C SER A 265 -8.89 -7.84 -9.04
N VAL A 266 -8.86 -9.17 -8.87
CA VAL A 266 -9.84 -9.91 -8.06
C VAL A 266 -9.98 -9.31 -6.66
N ARG A 267 -8.85 -8.91 -6.04
CA ARG A 267 -8.84 -8.24 -4.73
C ARG A 267 -9.59 -6.89 -4.73
N ARG A 268 -9.32 -6.02 -5.71
CA ARG A 268 -9.99 -4.71 -5.82
C ARG A 268 -11.48 -4.91 -6.09
N ARG A 269 -11.83 -5.83 -6.98
CA ARG A 269 -13.22 -6.18 -7.29
C ARG A 269 -13.97 -6.66 -6.05
N GLY A 270 -13.39 -7.59 -5.27
CA GLY A 270 -13.99 -8.05 -4.01
C GLY A 270 -14.20 -6.93 -2.99
N SER A 271 -13.29 -5.96 -2.92
CA SER A 271 -13.42 -4.77 -2.08
C SER A 271 -14.62 -3.88 -2.48
N VAL A 272 -14.82 -3.66 -3.77
CA VAL A 272 -15.94 -2.86 -4.32
C VAL A 272 -17.27 -3.59 -4.13
N LEU A 273 -17.29 -4.91 -4.34
CA LEU A 273 -18.47 -5.75 -4.12
C LEU A 273 -18.89 -5.76 -2.64
N THR A 274 -17.92 -5.76 -1.72
CA THR A 274 -18.22 -5.64 -0.28
C THR A 274 -18.91 -4.31 0.05
N ASP A 275 -18.46 -3.21 -0.57
CA ASP A 275 -19.09 -1.90 -0.40
C ASP A 275 -20.51 -1.86 -0.99
N LEU A 276 -20.75 -2.48 -2.15
CA LEU A 276 -22.09 -2.59 -2.72
C LEU A 276 -23.03 -3.45 -1.85
N ALA A 277 -22.53 -4.53 -1.24
CA ALA A 277 -23.29 -5.29 -0.26
C ALA A 277 -23.64 -4.45 0.98
N THR A 278 -22.70 -3.57 1.40
CA THR A 278 -22.91 -2.60 2.48
C THR A 278 -24.00 -1.59 2.12
N VAL A 279 -24.03 -1.12 0.86
CA VAL A 279 -25.12 -0.28 0.34
C VAL A 279 -26.47 -1.01 0.43
N GLY A 280 -26.55 -2.26 -0.04
CA GLY A 280 -27.76 -3.07 0.05
C GLY A 280 -28.24 -3.25 1.49
N ALA A 281 -27.32 -3.55 2.42
CA ALA A 281 -27.63 -3.71 3.83
C ALA A 281 -28.24 -2.44 4.44
N ARG A 282 -27.69 -1.27 4.10
CA ARG A 282 -28.23 0.04 4.56
C ARG A 282 -29.61 0.36 3.99
N ARG A 283 -29.95 -0.15 2.80
CA ARG A 283 -31.27 0.00 2.20
C ARG A 283 -32.28 -1.04 2.68
N GLY A 284 -31.83 -2.06 3.41
CA GLY A 284 -32.66 -3.21 3.76
C GLY A 284 -32.91 -4.17 2.58
N ASP A 285 -32.08 -4.09 1.54
CA ASP A 285 -32.21 -4.91 0.33
C ASP A 285 -31.43 -6.22 0.49
N ALA A 286 -32.13 -7.29 0.87
CA ALA A 286 -31.55 -8.61 1.06
C ALA A 286 -31.01 -9.22 -0.24
N GLU A 287 -31.63 -8.93 -1.39
CA GLU A 287 -31.19 -9.45 -2.69
C GLU A 287 -29.85 -8.84 -3.07
N GLN A 288 -29.73 -7.51 -2.96
CA GLN A 288 -28.49 -6.77 -3.22
C GLN A 288 -27.36 -7.24 -2.30
N VAL A 289 -27.66 -7.46 -1.01
CA VAL A 289 -26.71 -8.00 -0.03
C VAL A 289 -26.18 -9.38 -0.45
N VAL A 290 -27.06 -10.30 -0.81
CA VAL A 290 -26.70 -11.68 -1.16
C VAL A 290 -25.91 -11.71 -2.46
N LEU A 291 -26.35 -10.96 -3.47
CA LEU A 291 -25.69 -10.89 -4.77
C LEU A 291 -24.24 -10.41 -4.65
N TYR A 292 -24.05 -9.21 -4.09
CA TYR A 292 -22.72 -8.61 -4.02
C TYR A 292 -21.86 -9.23 -2.91
N GLY A 293 -22.47 -9.58 -1.78
CA GLY A 293 -21.78 -10.23 -0.66
C GLY A 293 -21.27 -11.63 -1.04
N GLY A 294 -22.07 -12.42 -1.74
CA GLY A 294 -21.65 -13.73 -2.26
C GLY A 294 -20.48 -13.62 -3.23
N ALA A 295 -20.57 -12.71 -4.21
CA ALA A 295 -19.48 -12.46 -5.15
C ALA A 295 -18.20 -11.96 -4.46
N ALA A 296 -18.32 -11.16 -3.39
CA ALA A 296 -17.19 -10.72 -2.59
C ALA A 296 -16.55 -11.87 -1.78
N VAL A 297 -17.35 -12.78 -1.23
CA VAL A 297 -16.87 -14.01 -0.58
C VAL A 297 -16.09 -14.88 -1.57
N ASP A 298 -16.60 -15.06 -2.78
CA ASP A 298 -15.89 -15.83 -3.80
C ASP A 298 -14.56 -15.16 -4.18
N ALA A 299 -14.53 -13.84 -4.33
CA ALA A 299 -13.28 -13.11 -4.55
C ALA A 299 -12.28 -13.28 -3.39
N ALA A 300 -12.75 -13.33 -2.14
CA ALA A 300 -11.90 -13.58 -0.97
C ALA A 300 -11.30 -15.00 -1.00
N ARG A 301 -12.07 -16.01 -1.39
CA ARG A 301 -11.60 -17.40 -1.56
C ARG A 301 -10.52 -17.51 -2.63
N HIS A 302 -10.76 -16.95 -3.81
CA HIS A 302 -9.84 -17.04 -4.96
C HIS A 302 -8.50 -16.37 -4.72
N THR A 303 -8.45 -15.36 -3.86
CA THR A 303 -7.22 -14.59 -3.59
C THR A 303 -6.43 -15.13 -2.41
N GLY A 304 -6.87 -16.24 -1.79
CA GLY A 304 -6.32 -16.72 -0.51
C GLY A 304 -6.37 -15.66 0.60
N SER A 305 -7.17 -14.60 0.42
CA SER A 305 -7.09 -13.38 1.21
C SER A 305 -8.13 -13.39 2.32
N ALA A 306 -7.98 -14.34 3.26
CA ALA A 306 -8.49 -14.15 4.61
C ALA A 306 -8.04 -12.78 5.19
N GLY A 307 -6.92 -12.23 4.71
CA GLY A 307 -6.41 -10.89 5.01
C GLY A 307 -7.33 -9.71 4.65
N TYR A 308 -7.11 -9.03 3.52
CA TYR A 308 -7.73 -7.72 3.26
C TYR A 308 -9.23 -7.79 2.93
N VAL A 309 -9.64 -8.63 1.96
CA VAL A 309 -11.06 -8.74 1.57
C VAL A 309 -11.87 -9.40 2.68
N GLY A 310 -11.33 -10.43 3.34
CA GLY A 310 -11.94 -11.04 4.52
C GLY A 310 -12.20 -10.05 5.66
N ARG A 311 -11.20 -9.23 6.04
CA ARG A 311 -11.39 -8.15 7.04
C ARG A 311 -12.41 -7.11 6.60
N LYS A 312 -12.46 -6.77 5.32
CA LYS A 312 -13.48 -5.86 4.82
C LYS A 312 -14.88 -6.48 4.88
N LEU A 313 -15.03 -7.75 4.51
CA LEU A 313 -16.28 -8.50 4.68
C LEU A 313 -16.72 -8.55 6.15
N ALA A 314 -15.77 -8.62 7.09
CA ALA A 314 -16.07 -8.57 8.53
C ALA A 314 -16.80 -7.28 8.94
N THR A 315 -16.54 -6.15 8.27
CA THR A 315 -17.21 -4.87 8.57
C THR A 315 -18.68 -4.86 8.12
N LEU A 316 -19.10 -5.80 7.26
CA LEU A 316 -20.49 -5.96 6.83
C LEU A 316 -21.34 -6.63 7.91
N LYS A 317 -20.77 -7.51 8.75
CA LYS A 317 -21.54 -8.33 9.72
C LYS A 317 -22.49 -7.52 10.62
N PRO A 318 -22.09 -6.38 11.22
CA PRO A 318 -23.00 -5.58 12.03
C PRO A 318 -24.22 -5.08 11.24
N GLN A 319 -24.06 -4.83 9.94
CA GLN A 319 -25.10 -4.31 9.06
C GLN A 319 -26.05 -5.40 8.55
N LEU A 320 -25.65 -6.67 8.62
CA LEU A 320 -26.52 -7.80 8.26
C LEU A 320 -27.56 -8.10 9.33
N LYS A 321 -27.34 -7.70 10.59
CA LYS A 321 -28.21 -8.02 11.73
C LYS A 321 -29.71 -7.77 11.47
N PRO A 322 -30.14 -6.64 10.89
CA PRO A 322 -31.56 -6.38 10.62
C PRO A 322 -32.17 -7.33 9.58
N LEU A 323 -31.33 -7.95 8.74
CA LEU A 323 -31.73 -8.77 7.60
C LEU A 323 -31.60 -10.28 7.85
N LEU A 324 -31.21 -10.70 9.06
CA LEU A 324 -31.02 -12.11 9.41
C LEU A 324 -32.32 -12.93 9.42
N ALA A 325 -33.50 -12.33 9.22
CA ALA A 325 -34.73 -13.08 8.96
C ALA A 325 -34.67 -13.83 7.62
N ASP A 326 -33.93 -13.30 6.64
CA ASP A 326 -33.72 -13.94 5.34
C ASP A 326 -32.68 -15.08 5.44
N LYS A 327 -33.03 -16.26 4.91
CA LYS A 327 -32.18 -17.47 4.98
C LYS A 327 -30.88 -17.34 4.18
N HIS A 328 -30.89 -16.60 3.07
CA HIS A 328 -29.73 -16.36 2.22
C HIS A 328 -28.77 -15.37 2.87
N VAL A 329 -29.30 -14.32 3.53
CA VAL A 329 -28.48 -13.40 4.34
C VAL A 329 -27.84 -14.13 5.52
N ARG A 330 -28.57 -15.01 6.24
CA ARG A 330 -27.95 -15.86 7.28
C ARG A 330 -26.88 -16.80 6.72
N ASN A 331 -27.05 -17.30 5.50
CA ASN A 331 -26.03 -18.13 4.86
C ASN A 331 -24.77 -17.31 4.55
N LEU A 332 -24.94 -16.10 4.03
CA LEU A 332 -23.84 -15.17 3.77
C LEU A 332 -23.08 -14.81 5.06
N ASP A 333 -23.79 -14.47 6.15
CA ASP A 333 -23.15 -14.14 7.44
C ASP A 333 -22.27 -15.28 7.97
N ARG A 334 -22.73 -16.53 7.85
CA ARG A 334 -21.93 -17.73 8.17
C ARG A 334 -20.70 -17.87 7.29
N GLN A 335 -20.81 -17.60 5.98
CA GLN A 335 -19.66 -17.64 5.09
C GLN A 335 -18.65 -16.53 5.38
N ILE A 336 -19.10 -15.35 5.80
CA ILE A 336 -18.20 -14.27 6.22
C ILE A 336 -17.43 -14.67 7.48
N ALA A 337 -18.08 -15.37 8.42
CA ALA A 337 -17.46 -15.81 9.67
C ALA A 337 -16.21 -16.69 9.45
N THR A 338 -16.16 -17.48 8.38
CA THR A 338 -15.00 -18.34 8.07
C THR A 338 -13.72 -17.57 7.76
N PHE A 339 -13.80 -16.26 7.51
CA PHE A 339 -12.63 -15.40 7.31
C PHE A 339 -12.24 -14.61 8.57
N THR A 340 -13.10 -14.57 9.58
CA THR A 340 -12.90 -13.79 10.80
C THR A 340 -12.45 -14.61 11.99
N ASP A 341 -12.70 -15.92 11.96
CA ASP A 341 -12.20 -16.82 12.98
C ASP A 341 -10.68 -16.98 12.81
N PRO A 342 -9.89 -16.95 13.90
CA PRO A 342 -8.47 -17.26 13.81
C PRO A 342 -8.37 -18.66 13.23
N ILE A 343 -7.78 -18.79 12.05
CA ILE A 343 -7.27 -20.08 11.59
C ILE A 343 -6.33 -20.53 12.70
N ASP A 344 -6.69 -21.62 13.37
CA ASP A 344 -5.88 -22.28 14.38
C ASP A 344 -4.44 -22.32 13.89
N ALA A 345 -3.50 -21.75 14.65
CA ALA A 345 -2.07 -21.78 14.38
C ALA A 345 -1.47 -23.18 14.61
N ARG A 346 -2.24 -24.22 14.32
CA ARG A 346 -1.90 -25.64 14.40
C ARG A 346 -2.50 -26.32 13.19
N SER A 347 -1.87 -26.18 12.03
CA SER A 347 -1.90 -27.15 10.92
C SER A 347 -1.21 -26.54 9.71
N PHE A 348 0.11 -26.47 9.73
CA PHE A 348 0.91 -26.72 8.54
C PHE A 348 2.11 -27.57 9.00
N PRO A 349 2.34 -28.74 8.37
CA PRO A 349 3.45 -29.63 8.73
C PRO A 349 4.81 -28.99 8.47
#